data_AF-A0A4E9FAU9-F1
#
_entry.id   AF-A0A4E9FAU9-F1
#
_cell.length_a   1.000
_cell.length_b   1.000
_cell.length_c   1.000
_cell.angle_alpha   90.00
_cell.angle_beta   90.00
_cell.angle_gamma   90.00
#
_symmetry.space_group_name_H-M   'P 1'
#
loop_
_entity.id
_entity.type
_entity.pdbx_description
1 polymer ?
#
loop_
_entity_poly.entity_id
_entity_poly.type
_entity_poly.pdbx_seq_one_letter_code
_entity_poly.pdbx_strand_id
1 'polypeptide(L)'
;MAYFLVPEEVSPTEAIIRRRINFSFRLLIASFSSCQIFDFLFSPVWIHGYIWSLNQKVDLELSTKSAGDIFKHQLSVCSYSERLIYSTVLVFIIWIFFLISGFWNENRTIWQLLRLSVIIGVLTAISRCLQMKQRLYSAIHEGFYAYFLIFFTGLILTLQVSERIIDSSAEVKSTSIIKSNFLLQSKKLL
;
A
#
# COMPACT_ATOMS: atom_id res chain seq x y z
N MET A 1 -12.53 27.95 -9.59
CA MET A 1 -11.06 28.05 -9.54
C MET A 1 -10.51 26.69 -9.93
N ALA A 2 -9.85 26.55 -11.07
CA ALA A 2 -9.24 25.27 -11.45
C ALA A 2 -7.98 25.11 -10.59
N TYR A 3 -8.04 24.26 -9.56
CA TYR A 3 -6.88 23.95 -8.72
C TYR A 3 -5.79 23.15 -9.46
N PHE A 4 -6.08 22.74 -10.70
CA PHE A 4 -5.18 21.96 -11.53
C PHE A 4 -4.67 22.82 -12.68
N LEU A 5 -3.37 22.72 -12.93
CA LEU A 5 -2.75 23.25 -14.14
C LEU A 5 -3.49 22.72 -15.37
N VAL A 6 -3.60 23.55 -16.41
CA VAL A 6 -4.16 23.14 -17.70
C VAL A 6 -3.39 21.89 -18.17
N PRO A 7 -4.06 20.86 -18.72
CA PRO A 7 -3.37 19.70 -19.28
C PRO A 7 -2.32 20.16 -20.28
N GLU A 8 -1.06 19.85 -19.98
CA GLU A 8 0.07 20.17 -20.85
C GLU A 8 0.03 19.26 -22.08
N GLU A 9 0.08 19.84 -23.28
CA GLU A 9 0.23 19.07 -24.52
C GLU A 9 1.66 18.57 -24.63
N VAL A 10 1.84 17.27 -24.37
CA VAL A 10 3.14 16.61 -24.41
C VAL A 10 3.23 15.67 -25.61
N SER A 11 4.44 15.53 -26.16
CA SER A 11 4.68 14.57 -27.23
C SER A 11 4.41 13.12 -26.76
N PRO A 12 4.04 12.18 -27.65
CA PRO A 12 3.83 10.78 -27.27
C PRO A 12 5.05 10.13 -26.59
N THR A 13 6.25 10.48 -27.05
CA THR A 13 7.52 10.00 -26.45
C THR A 13 7.70 10.51 -25.04
N GLU A 14 7.46 11.82 -24.82
CA GLU A 14 7.55 12.43 -23.51
C GLU A 14 6.51 11.85 -22.54
N ALA A 15 5.28 11.59 -22.99
CA ALA A 15 4.24 10.95 -22.18
C ALA A 15 4.68 9.58 -21.65
N ILE A 16 5.35 8.75 -22.48
CA ILE A 16 5.91 7.46 -22.08
C ILE A 16 7.01 7.64 -21.04
N ILE A 17 7.92 8.60 -21.25
CA ILE A 17 9.02 8.89 -20.31
C ILE A 17 8.45 9.36 -18.96
N ARG A 18 7.52 10.32 -18.96
CA ARG A 18 6.84 10.81 -17.75
C ARG A 18 6.15 9.67 -17.00
N ARG A 19 5.46 8.77 -17.70
CA ARG A 19 4.82 7.59 -17.08
C ARG A 19 5.84 6.67 -16.40
N ARG A 20 6.98 6.40 -17.06
CA ARG A 20 8.06 5.58 -16.49
C ARG A 20 8.68 6.24 -15.26
N ILE A 21 9.00 7.54 -15.33
CA ILE A 21 9.57 8.30 -14.21
C ILE A 21 8.59 8.32 -13.02
N ASN A 22 7.31 8.58 -13.27
CA ASN A 22 6.29 8.59 -12.23
C ASN A 22 6.17 7.22 -11.55
N PHE A 23 6.17 6.15 -12.34
CA PHE A 23 6.16 4.79 -11.79
C PHE A 23 7.43 4.48 -10.98
N SER A 24 8.62 4.81 -11.47
CA SER A 24 9.87 4.62 -10.72
C SER A 24 9.87 5.39 -9.40
N PHE A 25 9.37 6.62 -9.41
CA PHE A 25 9.23 7.42 -8.18
C PHE A 25 8.27 6.78 -7.18
N ARG A 26 7.11 6.29 -7.63
CA ARG A 26 6.17 5.55 -6.78
C ARG A 26 6.77 4.27 -6.23
N LEU A 27 7.55 3.55 -7.04
CA LEU A 27 8.25 2.35 -6.60
C LEU A 27 9.28 2.67 -5.49
N LEU A 28 10.03 3.76 -5.63
CA LEU A 28 10.97 4.22 -4.60
C LEU A 28 10.25 4.60 -3.30
N ILE A 29 9.14 5.34 -3.39
CA ILE A 29 8.31 5.67 -2.21
C ILE A 29 7.77 4.38 -1.58
N ALA A 30 7.24 3.45 -2.36
CA ALA A 30 6.71 2.20 -1.86
C ALA A 30 7.79 1.38 -1.13
N SER A 31 9.00 1.27 -1.69
CA SER A 31 10.13 0.58 -1.05
C SER A 31 10.57 1.27 0.24
N PHE A 32 10.68 2.61 0.23
CA PHE A 32 10.98 3.39 1.44
C PHE A 32 9.92 3.15 2.52
N SER A 33 8.65 3.29 2.17
CA SER A 33 7.53 3.06 3.09
C SER A 33 7.48 1.62 3.59
N SER A 34 7.77 0.63 2.76
CA SER A 34 7.87 -0.77 3.19
C SER A 34 8.91 -0.96 4.29
N CYS A 35 10.08 -0.34 4.15
CA CYS A 35 11.12 -0.38 5.18
C CYS A 35 10.64 0.28 6.48
N GLN A 36 10.05 1.48 6.38
CA GLN A 36 9.55 2.22 7.54
C GLN A 36 8.42 1.47 8.25
N ILE A 37 7.52 0.82 7.51
CA ILE A 37 6.44 0.02 8.08
C ILE A 37 7.00 -1.19 8.82
N PHE A 38 8.02 -1.86 8.26
CA PHE A 38 8.70 -2.97 8.92
C PHE A 38 9.34 -2.51 10.24
N ASP A 39 10.15 -1.45 10.19
CA ASP A 39 10.83 -0.93 11.39
C ASP A 39 9.83 -0.43 12.43
N PHE A 40 8.75 0.24 12.01
CA PHE A 40 7.67 0.62 12.92
C PHE A 40 7.10 -0.63 13.60
N LEU A 41 6.64 -1.61 12.84
CA LEU A 41 5.89 -2.76 13.38
C LEU A 41 6.73 -3.70 14.23
N PHE A 42 7.98 -3.97 13.84
CA PHE A 42 8.82 -5.01 14.44
C PHE A 42 9.93 -4.49 15.36
N SER A 43 10.23 -3.19 15.35
CA SER A 43 11.23 -2.64 16.27
C SER A 43 10.71 -2.64 17.72
N PRO A 44 11.49 -3.17 18.69
CA PRO A 44 11.13 -3.15 20.10
C PRO A 44 11.19 -1.75 20.72
N VAL A 45 11.64 -0.74 19.97
CA VAL A 45 11.49 0.68 20.38
C VAL A 45 10.01 1.05 20.48
N TRP A 46 9.15 0.43 19.67
CA TRP A 46 7.70 0.60 19.73
C TRP A 46 7.05 -0.49 20.57
N ILE A 47 6.01 -0.15 21.33
CA ILE A 47 5.38 -1.07 22.28
C ILE A 47 4.87 -2.37 21.63
N HIS A 48 4.27 -2.28 20.44
CA HIS A 48 3.78 -3.48 19.74
C HIS A 48 4.91 -4.35 19.21
N GLY A 49 6.01 -3.75 18.75
CA GLY A 49 7.21 -4.47 18.33
C GLY A 49 7.95 -5.10 19.52
N TYR A 50 7.92 -4.45 20.69
CA TYR A 50 8.45 -4.99 21.94
C TYR A 50 7.66 -6.22 22.37
N ILE A 51 6.32 -6.12 22.44
CA ILE A 51 5.44 -7.24 22.75
C ILE A 51 5.59 -8.36 21.71
N TRP A 52 5.73 -8.02 20.43
CA TRP A 52 6.00 -9.02 19.38
C TRP A 52 7.32 -9.76 19.64
N SER A 53 8.38 -9.02 20.01
CA SER A 53 9.69 -9.59 20.34
C SER A 53 9.62 -10.53 21.55
N LEU A 54 8.91 -10.16 22.61
CA LEU A 54 8.69 -11.01 23.79
C LEU A 54 7.86 -12.27 23.49
N ASN A 55 7.10 -12.25 22.40
CA ASN A 55 6.31 -13.37 21.94
C ASN A 55 7.00 -14.20 20.86
N GLN A 56 8.21 -13.83 20.45
CA GLN A 56 9.06 -14.70 19.64
C GLN A 56 9.58 -15.85 20.50
N LYS A 57 9.72 -17.01 19.88
CA LYS A 57 10.39 -18.15 20.51
C LYS A 57 11.89 -18.05 20.25
N VAL A 58 12.55 -17.28 21.09
CA VAL A 58 14.01 -17.20 21.13
C VAL A 58 14.48 -17.94 22.38
N ASP A 59 15.59 -18.67 22.29
CA ASP A 59 16.19 -19.36 23.45
C ASP A 59 16.68 -18.36 24.52
N LEU A 60 16.83 -17.09 24.14
CA LEU A 60 17.18 -15.99 25.01
C LEU A 60 15.95 -15.47 25.78
N GLU A 61 16.07 -15.35 27.09
CA GLU A 61 15.06 -14.69 27.91
C GLU A 61 15.04 -13.17 27.65
N LEU A 62 14.21 -12.74 26.70
CA LEU A 62 14.07 -11.33 26.31
C LEU A 62 13.32 -10.48 27.35
N SER A 63 12.55 -11.10 28.25
CA SER A 63 11.79 -10.40 29.31
C SER A 63 12.66 -9.63 30.29
N THR A 64 13.93 -10.03 30.44
CA THR A 64 14.89 -9.37 31.34
C THR A 64 15.73 -8.30 30.63
N LYS A 65 15.52 -8.09 29.32
CA LYS A 65 16.33 -7.21 28.48
C LYS A 65 15.61 -5.90 28.19
N SER A 66 16.40 -4.83 28.07
CA SER A 66 15.88 -3.54 27.61
C SER A 66 15.48 -3.61 26.14
N ALA A 67 14.56 -2.75 25.71
CA ALA A 67 14.18 -2.64 24.29
C ALA A 67 15.41 -2.41 23.37
N GLY A 68 16.39 -1.63 23.84
CA GLY A 68 17.64 -1.40 23.10
C GLY A 68 18.49 -2.66 22.94
N ASP A 69 18.57 -3.51 23.96
CA ASP A 69 19.32 -4.77 23.88
C ASP A 69 18.63 -5.79 22.98
N ILE A 70 17.29 -5.87 23.04
CA ILE A 70 16.50 -6.68 22.12
C ILE A 70 16.74 -6.20 20.69
N PHE A 71 16.74 -4.89 20.45
CA PHE A 71 16.98 -4.33 19.13
C PHE A 71 18.38 -4.66 18.61
N LYS A 72 19.41 -4.53 19.44
CA LYS A 72 20.79 -4.93 19.08
C LYS A 72 20.86 -6.40 18.70
N HIS A 73 20.18 -7.26 19.46
CA HIS A 73 20.09 -8.69 19.14
C HIS A 73 19.40 -8.91 17.79
N GLN A 74 18.26 -8.27 17.53
CA GLN A 74 17.60 -8.36 16.23
C GLN A 74 18.49 -7.87 15.08
N LEU A 75 19.30 -6.83 15.29
CA LEU A 75 20.25 -6.34 14.28
C LEU A 75 21.45 -7.28 14.07
N SER A 76 21.84 -8.05 15.09
CA SER A 76 22.86 -9.10 14.94
C SER A 76 22.37 -10.30 14.13
N VAL A 77 21.06 -10.54 14.10
CA VAL A 77 20.44 -11.63 13.31
C VAL A 77 20.02 -11.15 11.92
N CYS A 78 19.46 -9.94 11.83
CA CYS A 78 19.01 -9.33 10.58
C CYS A 78 19.39 -7.85 10.56
N SER A 79 20.46 -7.57 9.83
CA SER A 79 21.05 -6.26 9.66
C SER A 79 20.13 -5.30 8.89
N TYR A 80 20.40 -4.00 8.97
CA TYR A 80 19.65 -3.00 8.21
C TYR A 80 19.70 -3.25 6.69
N SER A 81 20.84 -3.68 6.16
CA SER A 81 21.00 -3.97 4.72
C SER A 81 20.08 -5.11 4.27
N GLU A 82 19.96 -6.17 5.07
CA GLU A 82 19.06 -7.29 4.77
C GLU A 82 17.60 -6.87 4.85
N ARG A 83 17.22 -6.06 5.84
CA ARG A 83 15.86 -5.51 5.97
C ARG A 83 15.49 -4.64 4.76
N LEU A 84 16.43 -3.84 4.26
CA LEU A 84 16.24 -3.00 3.07
C LEU A 84 16.01 -3.87 1.82
N ILE A 85 16.85 -4.89 1.62
CA ILE A 85 16.74 -5.82 0.49
C ILE A 85 15.40 -6.57 0.58
N TYR A 86 15.08 -7.13 1.74
CA TYR A 86 13.84 -7.86 1.99
C TYR A 86 12.61 -7.00 1.71
N SER A 87 12.58 -5.77 2.23
CA SER A 87 11.48 -4.83 2.00
C SER A 87 11.33 -4.49 0.53
N THR A 88 12.44 -4.25 -0.18
CA THR A 88 12.43 -3.98 -1.62
C THR A 88 11.86 -5.16 -2.40
N VAL A 89 12.31 -6.38 -2.10
CA VAL A 89 11.82 -7.62 -2.73
C VAL A 89 10.32 -7.81 -2.47
N LEU A 90 9.84 -7.55 -1.25
CA LEU A 90 8.41 -7.61 -0.94
C LEU A 90 7.59 -6.64 -1.79
N VAL A 91 8.05 -5.40 -1.97
CA VAL A 91 7.37 -4.44 -2.86
C VAL A 91 7.29 -4.95 -4.28
N PHE A 92 8.35 -5.57 -4.81
CA PHE A 92 8.32 -6.19 -6.14
C PHE A 92 7.32 -7.35 -6.23
N ILE A 93 7.25 -8.22 -5.21
CA ILE A 93 6.28 -9.32 -5.16
C ILE A 93 4.85 -8.78 -5.15
N ILE A 94 4.57 -7.77 -4.32
CA ILE A 94 3.25 -7.12 -4.23
C ILE A 94 2.90 -6.45 -5.57
N TRP A 95 3.86 -5.78 -6.21
CA TRP A 95 3.67 -5.18 -7.52
C TRP A 95 3.30 -6.22 -8.58
N ILE A 96 4.06 -7.32 -8.68
CA ILE A 96 3.76 -8.43 -9.60
C ILE A 96 2.36 -9.00 -9.32
N PHE A 97 2.03 -9.18 -8.05
CA PHE A 97 0.71 -9.65 -7.64
C PHE A 97 -0.42 -8.72 -8.12
N PHE A 98 -0.24 -7.39 -8.04
CA PHE A 98 -1.22 -6.43 -8.56
C PHE A 98 -1.29 -6.39 -10.08
N LEU A 99 -0.17 -6.62 -10.78
CA LEU A 99 -0.18 -6.78 -12.24
C LEU A 99 -1.03 -7.99 -12.65
N ILE A 100 -0.82 -9.14 -12.01
CA ILE A 100 -1.56 -10.38 -12.28
C ILE A 100 -3.04 -10.22 -11.90
N SER A 101 -3.33 -9.54 -10.79
CA SER A 101 -4.69 -9.30 -10.31
C SER A 101 -5.49 -8.28 -11.15
N GLY A 102 -4.88 -7.68 -12.19
CA GLY A 102 -5.55 -6.76 -13.09
C GLY A 102 -5.81 -5.36 -12.50
N PHE A 103 -5.17 -5.00 -11.38
CA PHE A 103 -5.35 -3.68 -10.74
C PHE A 103 -4.90 -2.50 -11.61
N TRP A 104 -4.15 -2.77 -12.68
CA TRP A 104 -3.69 -1.77 -13.64
C TRP A 104 -4.63 -1.59 -14.84
N ASN A 105 -5.43 -2.60 -15.16
CA ASN A 105 -6.26 -2.61 -16.37
C ASN A 105 -7.72 -2.23 -16.08
N GLU A 106 -8.15 -2.38 -14.83
CA GLU A 106 -9.52 -2.09 -14.41
C GLU A 106 -9.56 -0.92 -13.41
N ASN A 107 -10.63 -0.13 -13.47
CA ASN A 107 -10.96 0.90 -12.47
C ASN A 107 -11.29 0.26 -11.11
N ARG A 108 -10.29 -0.28 -10.43
CA ARG A 108 -10.45 -0.90 -9.12
C ARG A 108 -10.59 0.18 -8.05
N THR A 109 -11.56 -0.02 -7.17
CA THR A 109 -11.82 0.93 -6.08
C THR A 109 -10.87 0.70 -4.92
N ILE A 110 -10.66 1.73 -4.09
CA ILE A 110 -9.90 1.61 -2.84
C ILE A 110 -10.52 0.53 -1.94
N TRP A 111 -11.84 0.34 -2.01
CA TRP A 111 -12.56 -0.70 -1.28
C TRP A 111 -12.15 -2.12 -1.69
N GLN A 112 -11.95 -2.36 -3.00
CA GLN A 112 -11.47 -3.66 -3.48
C GLN A 112 -10.04 -3.93 -3.03
N LEU A 113 -9.19 -2.90 -3.05
CA LEU A 113 -7.83 -2.99 -2.52
C LEU A 113 -7.83 -3.33 -1.02
N LEU A 114 -8.67 -2.66 -0.23
CA LEU A 114 -8.84 -2.91 1.20
C LEU A 114 -9.34 -4.34 1.46
N ARG A 115 -10.36 -4.79 0.72
CA ARG A 115 -10.90 -6.15 0.88
C ARG A 115 -9.82 -7.20 0.57
N LEU A 116 -9.06 -7.01 -0.50
CA LEU A 116 -8.01 -7.93 -0.91
C LEU A 116 -6.88 -7.97 0.13
N SER A 117 -6.43 -6.82 0.63
CA SER A 117 -5.37 -6.77 1.63
C SER A 117 -5.80 -7.42 2.95
N VAL A 118 -7.05 -7.23 3.38
CA VAL A 118 -7.60 -7.88 4.59
C VAL A 118 -7.63 -9.39 4.42
N ILE A 119 -8.10 -9.89 3.28
CA ILE A 119 -8.13 -11.34 3.01
C ILE A 119 -6.72 -11.92 3.09
N ILE A 120 -5.74 -11.28 2.45
CA ILE A 120 -4.35 -11.77 2.49
C ILE A 120 -3.80 -11.71 3.91
N GLY A 121 -4.02 -10.63 4.66
CA GLY A 121 -3.57 -10.53 6.05
C GLY A 121 -4.16 -11.61 6.96
N VAL A 122 -5.45 -11.93 6.80
CA VAL A 122 -6.10 -13.03 7.53
C VAL A 122 -5.50 -14.38 7.12
N LEU A 123 -5.30 -14.64 5.83
CA LEU A 123 -4.66 -15.86 5.35
C LEU A 123 -3.22 -16.00 5.88
N THR A 124 -2.46 -14.90 5.94
CA THR A 124 -1.14 -14.88 6.57
C THR A 124 -1.22 -15.20 8.05
N ALA A 125 -2.13 -14.59 8.81
CA ALA A 125 -2.30 -14.88 10.23
C ALA A 125 -2.64 -16.37 10.47
N ILE A 126 -3.59 -16.92 9.71
CA ILE A 126 -3.96 -18.35 9.79
C ILE A 126 -2.76 -19.22 9.44
N SER A 127 -2.06 -18.92 8.33
CA SER A 127 -0.89 -19.69 7.90
C SER A 127 0.20 -19.69 8.99
N ARG A 128 0.39 -18.57 9.69
CA ARG A 128 1.33 -18.46 10.81
C ARG A 128 0.86 -19.19 12.06
N CYS A 129 -0.44 -19.19 12.36
CA CYS A 129 -1.00 -20.02 13.43
C CYS A 129 -0.81 -21.53 13.18
N LEU A 130 -0.83 -21.97 11.92
CA LEU A 130 -0.60 -23.37 11.55
C LEU A 130 0.87 -23.79 11.69
N GLN A 131 1.81 -22.85 11.74
CA GLN A 131 3.21 -23.18 11.95
C GLN A 131 3.40 -23.65 13.38
N MET A 132 3.88 -24.89 13.53
CA MET A 132 4.30 -25.42 14.81
C MET A 132 5.25 -24.40 15.44
N LYS A 133 4.85 -23.97 16.64
CA LYS A 133 5.59 -23.06 17.52
C LYS A 133 5.30 -21.55 17.42
N GLN A 134 4.31 -21.04 16.66
CA GLN A 134 4.00 -19.60 16.72
C GLN A 134 3.03 -19.24 17.87
N ARG A 135 3.22 -18.09 18.53
CA ARG A 135 2.23 -17.55 19.50
C ARG A 135 1.14 -16.77 18.78
N LEU A 136 -0.08 -16.79 19.33
CA LEU A 136 -1.25 -16.12 18.72
C LEU A 136 -1.00 -14.63 18.45
N TYR A 137 -0.41 -13.90 19.40
CA TYR A 137 -0.11 -12.48 19.21
C TYR A 137 0.84 -12.25 18.03
N SER A 138 1.93 -13.03 17.92
CA SER A 138 2.88 -12.91 16.82
C SER A 138 2.24 -13.20 15.46
N ALA A 139 1.35 -14.20 15.39
CA ALA A 139 0.61 -14.51 14.17
C ALA A 139 -0.35 -13.38 13.75
N ILE A 140 -1.08 -12.79 14.70
CA ILE A 140 -1.98 -11.66 14.44
C ILE A 140 -1.18 -10.43 13.99
N HIS A 141 -0.07 -10.13 14.67
CA HIS A 141 0.77 -8.98 14.37
C HIS A 141 1.40 -9.07 12.97
N GLU A 142 1.90 -10.25 12.59
CA GLU A 142 2.44 -10.49 11.24
C GLU A 142 1.35 -10.49 10.16
N GLY A 143 0.15 -11.00 10.46
CA GLY A 143 -1.00 -10.89 9.57
C GLY A 143 -1.44 -9.44 9.35
N PHE A 144 -1.41 -8.63 10.41
CA PHE A 144 -1.65 -7.19 10.33
C PHE A 144 -0.58 -6.49 9.48
N TYR A 145 0.69 -6.84 9.66
CA TYR A 145 1.78 -6.34 8.81
C TYR A 145 1.52 -6.64 7.32
N ALA A 146 1.18 -7.89 6.97
CA ALA A 146 0.90 -8.27 5.60
C ALA A 146 -0.28 -7.48 5.01
N TYR A 147 -1.38 -7.37 5.75
CA TYR A 147 -2.53 -6.53 5.38
C TYR A 147 -2.09 -5.07 5.12
N PHE A 148 -1.42 -4.47 6.11
CA PHE A 148 -1.11 -3.05 6.10
C PHE A 148 -0.12 -2.70 5.00
N LEU A 149 0.89 -3.55 4.80
CA LEU A 149 1.88 -3.40 3.74
C LEU A 149 1.24 -3.50 2.35
N ILE A 150 0.44 -4.54 2.09
CA ILE A 150 -0.21 -4.72 0.78
C ILE A 150 -1.15 -3.56 0.47
N PHE A 151 -1.92 -3.11 1.47
CA PHE A 151 -2.81 -1.97 1.31
C PHE A 151 -2.04 -0.70 0.98
N PHE A 152 -1.01 -0.37 1.76
CA PHE A 152 -0.28 0.88 1.61
C PHE A 152 0.57 0.91 0.33
N THR A 153 1.30 -0.18 0.03
CA THR A 153 2.02 -0.34 -1.23
C THR A 153 1.07 -0.30 -2.42
N GLY A 154 -0.10 -0.94 -2.31
CA GLY A 154 -1.15 -0.87 -3.33
C GLY A 154 -1.62 0.56 -3.57
N LEU A 155 -1.93 1.31 -2.52
CA LEU A 155 -2.32 2.71 -2.63
C LEU A 155 -1.25 3.54 -3.35
N ILE A 156 0.03 3.39 -3.00
CA ILE A 156 1.12 4.15 -3.64
C ILE A 156 1.22 3.80 -5.13
N LEU A 157 1.18 2.50 -5.46
CA LEU A 157 1.41 2.04 -6.82
C LEU A 157 0.20 2.23 -7.74
N THR A 158 -1.03 2.09 -7.23
CA THR A 158 -2.24 2.07 -8.06
C THR A 158 -3.07 3.35 -8.01
N LEU A 159 -2.86 4.25 -7.04
CA LEU A 159 -3.69 5.46 -6.95
C LEU A 159 -3.31 6.46 -8.04
N GLN A 160 -4.06 6.46 -9.14
CA GLN A 160 -3.95 7.45 -10.20
C GLN A 160 -4.88 8.62 -9.87
N VAL A 161 -4.33 9.70 -9.29
CA VAL A 161 -5.11 10.91 -8.97
C VAL A 161 -5.67 11.56 -10.25
N SER A 162 -4.88 11.57 -11.32
CA SER A 162 -5.20 12.34 -12.53
C SER A 162 -6.35 11.76 -13.36
N GLU A 163 -6.49 10.44 -13.46
CA GLU A 163 -7.52 9.82 -14.30
C GLU A 163 -8.94 9.99 -13.70
N ARG A 164 -9.11 9.83 -12.38
CA ARG A 164 -10.43 9.99 -11.72
C ARG A 164 -10.99 11.41 -11.77
N ILE A 165 -10.14 12.43 -11.70
CA ILE A 165 -10.59 13.82 -11.73
C ILE A 165 -11.10 14.19 -13.13
N ILE A 166 -10.45 13.68 -14.17
CA ILE A 166 -10.89 13.90 -15.55
C ILE A 166 -12.26 13.26 -15.78
N ASP A 167 -12.43 11.98 -15.40
CA ASP A 167 -13.71 11.27 -15.57
C ASP A 167 -14.86 11.94 -14.82
N SER A 168 -14.66 12.31 -13.54
CA SER A 168 -15.68 13.02 -12.76
C SER A 168 -16.02 14.40 -13.35
N SER A 169 -15.03 15.13 -13.88
CA SER A 169 -15.28 16.41 -14.54
C SER A 169 -16.03 16.26 -15.87
N ALA A 170 -15.76 15.19 -16.63
CA ALA A 170 -16.44 14.85 -17.86
C ALA A 170 -17.89 14.43 -17.60
N GLU A 171 -18.12 13.63 -16.56
CA GLU A 171 -19.46 13.24 -16.12
C GLU A 171 -20.27 14.47 -15.67
N VAL A 172 -19.71 15.34 -14.81
CA VAL A 172 -20.38 16.58 -14.38
C VAL A 172 -20.72 17.47 -15.58
N LYS A 173 -19.82 17.60 -16.57
CA LYS A 173 -20.12 18.32 -17.81
C LYS A 173 -21.28 17.66 -18.56
N SER A 174 -21.27 16.35 -18.75
CA SER A 174 -22.34 15.63 -19.44
C SER A 174 -23.70 15.80 -18.76
N THR A 175 -23.76 15.70 -17.42
CA THR A 175 -24.99 15.87 -16.63
C THR A 175 -25.48 17.31 -16.68
N SER A 176 -24.57 18.29 -16.68
CA SER A 176 -24.92 19.71 -16.82
C SER A 176 -25.51 20.02 -18.20
N ILE A 177 -24.94 19.44 -19.27
CA ILE A 177 -25.43 19.57 -20.66
C ILE A 177 -26.82 18.91 -20.79
N ILE A 178 -27.03 17.73 -20.19
CA ILE A 178 -28.34 17.07 -20.19
C ILE A 178 -29.38 17.92 -19.46
N LYS A 179 -29.04 18.47 -18.28
CA LYS A 179 -29.94 19.38 -17.53
C LYS A 179 -30.24 20.67 -18.27
N SER A 180 -29.24 21.28 -18.93
CA SER A 180 -29.46 22.50 -19.70
C SER A 180 -30.35 22.24 -20.91
N ASN A 181 -30.15 21.12 -21.61
CA ASN A 181 -30.98 20.71 -22.74
C ASN A 181 -32.42 20.42 -22.30
N PHE A 182 -32.60 19.76 -21.14
CA PHE A 182 -33.93 19.50 -20.58
C PHE A 182 -34.66 20.80 -20.19
N LEU A 183 -33.97 21.76 -19.56
CA LEU A 183 -34.54 23.08 -19.24
C LEU A 183 -34.86 23.91 -20.49
N LEU A 184 -34.07 23.78 -21.56
CA LEU A 184 -34.34 24.44 -22.84
C LEU A 184 -35.55 23.83 -23.53
N GLN A 185 -35.74 22.51 -23.41
CA GLN A 185 -36.87 21.80 -23.98
C GLN A 185 -38.17 22.08 -23.22
N SER A 186 -38.13 22.19 -21.88
CA SER A 186 -39.32 22.54 -21.08
C SER A 186 -39.79 23.98 -21.34
N LYS A 187 -38.88 24.93 -21.59
CA LYS A 187 -39.24 26.30 -21.99
C LYS A 187 -39.88 26.42 -23.39
N LYS A 188 -39.67 25.44 -24.28
CA LYS A 188 -40.32 25.42 -25.60
C LYS A 188 -41.75 24.85 -25.56
N LEU A 189 -42.12 24.18 -24.47
CA LEU A 189 -43.42 23.53 -24.28
C LEU A 189 -44.42 24.40 -23.49
N LEU A 190 -43.99 25.54 -22.96
CA LEU A 190 -44.82 26.59 -22.37
C LEU A 190 -44.94 27.76 -23.35
#